data_AF-A0A1V5K058-F1
#
_entry.id   AF-A0A1V5K058-F1
#
_cell.length_a   1.000
_cell.length_b   1.000
_cell.length_c   1.000
_cell.angle_alpha   90.00
_cell.angle_beta   90.00
_cell.angle_gamma   90.00
#
_symmetry.space_group_name_H-M   'P 1'
#
loop_
_entity.id
_entity.type
_entity.pdbx_description
1 polymer ?
#
loop_
_entity_poly.entity_id
_entity_poly.type
_entity_poly.pdbx_seq_one_letter_code
_entity_poly.pdbx_strand_id
1 'polypeptide(L)'
;MHHFPSKNALAQALIRRMVDTLHEVRDAERGEGPLDAELIIRTHISWWNRVDPKRRRLYTSLLAATAHDPQLVAPFALEYRKELQAYEDAGIASGRVAVIMMALHGLWLLELLGITLGTENHDCFMQELFRLAETPGDKHSLKKA
;
A
#
# COMPACT_ATOMS: atom_id res chain seq x y z
N MET A 1 17.70 16.63 -20.67
CA MET A 1 17.71 16.52 -19.20
C MET A 1 17.33 17.87 -18.56
N HIS A 2 16.08 18.33 -18.69
CA HIS A 2 15.67 19.70 -18.26
C HIS A 2 14.24 19.80 -17.66
N HIS A 3 13.69 18.75 -17.05
CA HIS A 3 12.33 18.83 -16.46
C HIS A 3 12.28 19.01 -14.94
N PHE A 4 13.37 18.72 -14.21
CA PHE A 4 13.36 18.81 -12.74
C PHE A 4 14.50 19.68 -12.23
N PRO A 5 14.22 20.68 -11.38
CA PRO A 5 15.22 21.63 -10.89
C PRO A 5 16.22 21.03 -9.88
N SER A 6 15.95 19.84 -9.33
CA SER A 6 16.84 19.14 -8.41
C SER A 6 16.55 17.64 -8.35
N LYS A 7 17.47 16.86 -7.75
CA LYS A 7 17.25 15.43 -7.44
C LYS A 7 16.03 15.23 -6.53
N ASN A 8 15.80 16.14 -5.58
CA ASN A 8 14.63 16.11 -4.70
C ASN A 8 13.34 16.37 -5.48
N ALA A 9 13.34 17.32 -6.42
CA ALA A 9 12.18 17.58 -7.28
C ALA A 9 11.84 16.38 -8.18
N LEU A 10 12.86 15.70 -8.70
CA LEU A 10 12.67 14.44 -9.43
C LEU A 10 12.08 13.34 -8.51
N ALA A 11 12.63 13.15 -7.30
CA ALA A 11 12.14 12.16 -6.36
C ALA A 11 10.67 12.42 -5.97
N GLN A 12 10.30 13.68 -5.70
CA GLN A 12 8.91 14.05 -5.43
C GLN A 12 7.98 13.75 -6.62
N ALA A 13 8.40 14.03 -7.84
CA ALA A 13 7.61 13.73 -9.03
C ALA A 13 7.42 12.22 -9.25
N LEU A 14 8.45 11.42 -8.95
CA LEU A 14 8.37 9.97 -9.01
C LEU A 14 7.44 9.40 -7.93
N ILE A 15 7.46 9.94 -6.71
CA ILE A 15 6.54 9.55 -5.63
C ILE A 15 5.09 9.91 -5.99
N ARG A 16 4.84 11.10 -6.56
CA ARG A 16 3.51 11.48 -7.04
C ARG A 16 2.99 10.51 -8.10
N ARG A 17 3.82 10.19 -9.10
CA ARG A 17 3.46 9.21 -10.13
C ARG A 17 3.14 7.83 -9.54
N MET A 18 3.86 7.41 -8.50
CA MET A 18 3.59 6.14 -7.80
C MET A 18 2.21 6.17 -7.11
N VAL A 19 1.90 7.26 -6.41
CA VAL A 19 0.58 7.49 -5.80
C VAL A 19 -0.53 7.48 -6.85
N ASP A 20 -0.34 8.18 -7.97
CA ASP A 20 -1.33 8.23 -9.06
C ASP A 20 -1.59 6.84 -9.64
N THR A 21 -0.53 6.03 -9.83
CA THR A 21 -0.67 4.64 -10.27
C THR A 21 -1.44 3.78 -9.25
N LEU A 22 -1.22 3.99 -7.95
CA LEU A 22 -1.96 3.27 -6.91
C LEU A 22 -3.45 3.63 -6.97
N HIS A 23 -3.79 4.91 -7.15
CA HIS A 23 -5.17 5.35 -7.33
C HIS A 23 -5.82 4.73 -8.57
N GLU A 24 -5.13 4.72 -9.71
CA GLU A 24 -5.64 4.09 -10.94
C GLU A 24 -5.94 2.59 -10.75
N VAL A 25 -5.05 1.86 -10.05
CA VAL A 25 -5.27 0.43 -9.75
C VAL A 25 -6.46 0.26 -8.82
N ARG A 26 -6.54 1.05 -7.75
CA ARG A 26 -7.64 0.98 -6.78
C ARG A 26 -8.98 1.26 -7.45
N ASP A 27 -9.06 2.30 -8.27
CA ASP A 27 -10.29 2.67 -8.96
C ASP A 27 -10.73 1.56 -9.93
N ALA A 28 -9.77 0.90 -10.58
CA ALA A 28 -10.04 -0.26 -11.44
C ALA A 28 -10.52 -1.50 -10.65
N GLU A 29 -9.91 -1.81 -9.51
CA GLU A 29 -10.28 -2.96 -8.66
C GLU A 29 -11.60 -2.74 -7.91
N ARG A 30 -11.93 -1.48 -7.61
CA ARG A 30 -13.17 -1.09 -6.93
C ARG A 30 -14.38 -1.16 -7.86
N GLY A 31 -14.26 -0.61 -9.08
CA GLY A 31 -15.41 -0.38 -9.95
C GLY A 31 -16.52 0.41 -9.23
N GLU A 32 -17.76 -0.07 -9.33
CA GLU A 32 -18.93 0.51 -8.62
C GLU A 32 -19.18 -0.12 -7.23
N GLY A 33 -18.31 -1.04 -6.79
CA GLY A 33 -18.47 -1.78 -5.54
C GLY A 33 -18.20 -0.98 -4.26
N PRO A 34 -18.60 -1.53 -3.09
CA PRO A 34 -18.33 -0.91 -1.80
C PRO A 34 -16.83 -0.92 -1.47
N LEU A 35 -16.44 -0.05 -0.54
CA LEU A 35 -15.14 -0.17 0.13
C LEU A 35 -15.25 -1.31 1.15
N ASP A 36 -14.44 -2.35 0.99
CA ASP A 36 -14.32 -3.47 1.91
C ASP A 36 -12.84 -3.81 2.18
N ALA A 37 -12.60 -4.70 3.14
CA ALA A 37 -11.24 -5.07 3.52
C ALA A 37 -10.58 -5.95 2.46
N GLU A 38 -11.36 -6.65 1.64
CA GLU A 38 -10.86 -7.50 0.56
C GLU A 38 -10.28 -6.67 -0.58
N LEU A 39 -10.91 -5.54 -0.89
CA LEU A 39 -10.46 -4.56 -1.88
C LEU A 39 -9.05 -4.05 -1.57
N ILE A 40 -8.67 -3.92 -0.29
CA ILE A 40 -7.29 -3.58 0.12
C ILE A 40 -6.32 -4.60 -0.48
N ILE A 41 -6.60 -5.88 -0.26
CA ILE A 41 -5.75 -7.00 -0.67
C ILE A 41 -5.69 -7.08 -2.20
N ARG A 42 -6.86 -7.07 -2.87
CA ARG A 42 -6.92 -7.11 -4.35
C ARG A 42 -6.16 -5.96 -4.99
N THR A 43 -6.33 -4.73 -4.47
CA THR A 43 -5.61 -3.54 -4.94
C THR A 43 -4.11 -3.71 -4.84
N HIS A 44 -3.60 -4.22 -3.71
CA HIS A 44 -2.16 -4.43 -3.52
C HIS A 44 -1.60 -5.53 -4.42
N ILE A 45 -2.31 -6.65 -4.58
CA ILE A 45 -1.91 -7.73 -5.51
C ILE A 45 -1.86 -7.20 -6.94
N SER A 46 -2.91 -6.52 -7.40
CA SER A 46 -2.98 -5.97 -8.75
C SER A 46 -1.93 -4.90 -8.99
N TRP A 47 -1.65 -4.07 -7.99
CA TRP A 47 -0.56 -3.10 -8.07
C TRP A 47 0.77 -3.82 -8.23
N TRP A 48 1.05 -4.84 -7.40
CA TRP A 48 2.29 -5.59 -7.44
C TRP A 48 2.51 -6.37 -8.73
N ASN A 49 1.46 -7.01 -9.26
CA ASN A 49 1.51 -7.71 -10.54
C ASN A 49 1.81 -6.75 -11.72
N ARG A 50 1.51 -5.46 -11.58
CA ARG A 50 1.85 -4.42 -12.55
C ARG A 50 3.27 -3.86 -12.36
N VAL A 51 3.98 -4.27 -11.30
CA VAL A 51 5.37 -3.85 -11.05
C VAL A 51 6.33 -4.68 -11.90
N ASP A 52 6.69 -4.13 -13.05
CA ASP A 52 7.77 -4.66 -13.87
C ASP A 52 9.17 -4.45 -13.21
N PRO A 53 10.23 -5.11 -13.72
CA PRO A 53 11.58 -4.97 -13.17
C PRO A 53 12.13 -3.52 -13.16
N LYS A 54 11.70 -2.65 -14.09
CA LYS A 54 12.10 -1.23 -14.09
C LYS A 54 11.43 -0.47 -12.96
N ARG A 55 10.14 -0.73 -12.71
CA ARG A 55 9.40 -0.17 -11.56
C ARG A 55 9.95 -0.66 -10.23
N ARG A 56 10.36 -1.93 -10.14
CA ARG A 56 11.03 -2.45 -8.93
C ARG A 56 12.31 -1.68 -8.62
N ARG A 57 13.19 -1.46 -9.62
CA ARG A 57 14.40 -0.63 -9.46
C ARG A 57 14.09 0.81 -9.07
N LEU A 58 13.01 1.37 -9.62
CA LEU A 58 12.53 2.70 -9.24
C LEU A 58 12.15 2.75 -7.76
N TYR A 59 11.39 1.79 -7.25
CA TYR A 59 11.01 1.75 -5.84
C TYR A 59 12.20 1.54 -4.90
N THR A 60 13.15 0.68 -5.25
CA THR A 60 14.40 0.56 -4.48
C THR A 60 15.19 1.88 -4.47
N SER A 61 15.21 2.61 -5.58
CA SER A 61 15.88 3.92 -5.65
C SER A 61 15.16 4.98 -4.82
N LEU A 62 13.83 4.96 -4.79
CA LEU A 62 13.03 5.84 -3.93
C LEU A 62 13.24 5.52 -2.45
N LEU A 63 13.29 4.25 -2.07
CA LEU A 63 13.60 3.81 -0.71
C LEU A 63 15.00 4.29 -0.26
N ALA A 64 16.00 4.22 -1.14
CA ALA A 64 17.32 4.76 -0.86
C ALA A 64 17.30 6.29 -0.72
N ALA A 65 16.51 7.00 -1.55
CA ALA A 65 16.39 8.45 -1.48
C ALA A 65 15.72 8.90 -0.17
N THR A 66 14.67 8.20 0.30
CA THR A 66 14.00 8.53 1.57
C THR A 66 14.88 8.25 2.79
N ALA A 67 15.83 7.31 2.70
CA ALA A 67 16.83 7.10 3.75
C ALA A 67 17.79 8.29 3.92
N HIS A 68 18.02 9.07 2.85
CA HIS A 68 18.84 10.28 2.89
C HIS A 68 18.05 11.55 3.21
N ASP A 69 16.80 11.64 2.76
CA ASP A 69 15.90 12.75 3.02
C ASP A 69 14.48 12.23 3.37
N PRO A 70 14.18 12.05 4.67
CA PRO A 70 12.89 11.55 5.11
C PRO A 70 11.70 12.44 4.71
N GLN A 71 11.91 13.73 4.41
CA GLN A 71 10.82 14.62 4.02
C GLN A 71 10.24 14.25 2.64
N LEU A 72 10.99 13.51 1.82
CA LEU A 72 10.52 13.05 0.50
C LEU A 72 9.29 12.14 0.61
N VAL A 73 9.10 11.42 1.72
CA VAL A 73 7.95 10.51 1.90
C VAL A 73 6.68 11.22 2.36
N ALA A 74 6.74 12.51 2.75
CA ALA A 74 5.60 13.23 3.31
C ALA A 74 4.32 13.20 2.44
N PRO A 75 4.39 13.30 1.09
CA PRO A 75 3.20 13.17 0.24
C PRO A 75 2.56 11.78 0.36
N PHE A 76 3.36 10.72 0.40
CA PHE A 76 2.86 9.35 0.55
C PHE A 76 2.23 9.16 1.93
N ALA A 77 2.83 9.68 2.99
CA ALA A 77 2.28 9.62 4.34
C ALA A 77 0.92 10.35 4.49
N LEU A 78 0.71 11.42 3.72
CA LEU A 78 -0.59 12.10 3.68
C LEU A 78 -1.66 11.23 3.00
N GLU A 79 -1.36 10.68 1.83
CA GLU A 79 -2.29 9.83 1.08
C GLU A 79 -2.61 8.54 1.85
N TYR A 80 -1.61 7.93 2.48
CA TYR A 80 -1.80 6.74 3.31
C TYR A 80 -2.78 6.99 4.47
N ARG A 81 -2.70 8.15 5.14
CA ARG A 81 -3.66 8.51 6.19
C ARG A 81 -5.07 8.70 5.66
N LYS A 82 -5.23 9.32 4.48
CA LYS A 82 -6.55 9.47 3.84
C LYS A 82 -7.15 8.12 3.48
N GLU A 83 -6.31 7.20 3.00
CA GLU A 83 -6.73 5.84 2.67
C GLU A 83 -7.22 5.07 3.91
N LEU A 84 -6.46 5.09 5.00
CA LEU A 84 -6.90 4.49 6.26
C LEU A 84 -8.25 5.07 6.74
N GLN A 85 -8.40 6.40 6.69
CA GLN A 85 -9.64 7.07 7.08
C GLN A 85 -10.81 6.63 6.19
N ALA A 86 -10.61 6.48 4.88
CA ALA A 86 -11.67 6.06 3.97
C ALA A 86 -12.21 4.65 4.30
N TYR A 87 -11.35 3.74 4.74
CA TYR A 87 -11.77 2.41 5.18
C TYR A 87 -12.46 2.43 6.55
N GLU A 88 -12.04 3.30 7.46
CA GLU A 88 -12.74 3.52 8.73
C GLU A 88 -14.15 4.10 8.51
N ASP A 89 -14.27 5.10 7.63
CA ASP A 89 -15.54 5.74 7.26
C ASP A 89 -16.50 4.74 6.58
N ALA A 90 -15.95 3.74 5.87
CA ALA A 90 -16.70 2.61 5.31
C ALA A 90 -17.14 1.56 6.36
N GLY A 91 -16.81 1.76 7.64
CA GLY A 91 -17.22 0.91 8.75
C GLY A 91 -16.30 -0.29 9.01
N ILE A 92 -15.10 -0.31 8.42
CA ILE A 92 -14.10 -1.35 8.67
C ILE A 92 -13.33 -1.01 9.95
N ALA A 93 -13.11 -1.99 10.81
CA ALA A 93 -12.35 -1.78 12.04
C ALA A 93 -10.91 -1.30 11.74
N SER A 94 -10.54 -0.14 12.26
CA SER A 94 -9.22 0.49 12.04
C SER A 94 -8.03 -0.44 12.31
N GLY A 95 -8.10 -1.18 13.42
CA GLY A 95 -7.07 -2.17 13.77
C GLY A 95 -6.90 -3.27 12.73
N ARG A 96 -7.99 -3.70 12.08
CA ARG A 96 -7.92 -4.70 11.00
C ARG A 96 -7.30 -4.13 9.74
N VAL A 97 -7.71 -2.95 9.33
CA VAL A 97 -7.14 -2.25 8.16
C VAL A 97 -5.63 -2.09 8.35
N ALA A 98 -5.21 -1.63 9.54
CA ALA A 98 -3.80 -1.46 9.87
C ALA A 98 -3.02 -2.78 9.79
N VAL A 99 -3.55 -3.88 10.33
CA VAL A 99 -2.89 -5.21 10.25
C VAL A 99 -2.72 -5.65 8.80
N ILE A 100 -3.78 -5.59 7.99
CA ILE A 100 -3.74 -6.02 6.58
C ILE A 100 -2.73 -5.17 5.80
N MET A 101 -2.80 -3.85 5.93
CA MET A 101 -1.87 -2.93 5.27
C MET A 101 -0.42 -3.17 5.67
N MET A 102 -0.14 -3.32 6.97
CA MET A 102 1.22 -3.55 7.47
C MET A 102 1.78 -4.89 6.99
N ALA A 103 0.94 -5.93 6.92
CA ALA A 103 1.33 -7.23 6.39
C ALA A 103 1.69 -7.13 4.90
N LEU A 104 0.86 -6.48 4.08
CA LEU A 104 1.10 -6.27 2.65
C LEU A 104 2.38 -5.45 2.41
N HIS A 105 2.57 -4.36 3.17
CA HIS A 105 3.79 -3.55 3.09
C HIS A 105 5.04 -4.32 3.52
N GLY A 106 4.92 -5.17 4.56
CA GLY A 106 6.01 -6.03 5.01
C GLY A 106 6.43 -7.04 3.95
N LEU A 107 5.45 -7.70 3.32
CA LEU A 107 5.70 -8.61 2.20
C LEU A 107 6.42 -7.87 1.06
N TRP A 108 5.88 -6.72 0.65
CA TRP A 108 6.45 -5.91 -0.42
C TRP A 108 7.89 -5.46 -0.12
N LEU A 109 8.16 -5.04 1.12
CA LEU A 109 9.49 -4.64 1.54
C LEU A 109 10.49 -5.79 1.46
N LEU A 110 10.10 -7.00 1.89
CA LEU A 110 10.94 -8.19 1.76
C LEU A 110 11.27 -8.45 0.28
N GLU A 111 10.28 -8.40 -0.61
CA GLU A 111 10.50 -8.62 -2.04
C GLU A 111 11.38 -7.54 -2.68
N LEU A 112 11.27 -6.28 -2.26
CA LEU A 112 12.17 -5.20 -2.68
C LEU A 112 13.62 -5.44 -2.27
N LEU A 113 13.81 -6.08 -1.11
CA LEU A 113 15.13 -6.48 -0.60
C LEU A 113 15.63 -7.79 -1.22
N GLY A 114 14.85 -8.42 -2.10
CA GLY A 114 15.16 -9.72 -2.71
C GLY A 114 14.99 -10.90 -1.74
N ILE A 115 14.32 -10.68 -0.61
CA ILE A 115 13.97 -11.72 0.35
C ILE A 115 12.61 -12.28 -0.04
N THR A 116 12.54 -13.58 -0.27
CA THR A 116 11.29 -14.28 -0.61
C THR A 116 10.83 -15.16 0.53
N LEU A 117 9.52 -15.24 0.73
CA LEU A 117 8.92 -16.24 1.62
C LEU A 117 8.96 -17.66 1.01
N GLY A 118 9.25 -17.78 -0.29
CA GLY A 118 8.97 -18.99 -1.07
C GLY A 118 7.48 -19.05 -1.46
N THR A 119 7.17 -19.80 -2.52
CA THR A 119 5.83 -19.85 -3.12
C THR A 119 4.77 -20.35 -2.14
N GLU A 120 5.07 -21.42 -1.39
CA GLU A 120 4.11 -22.02 -0.44
C GLU A 120 3.74 -21.06 0.69
N ASN A 121 4.74 -20.45 1.35
CA ASN A 121 4.49 -19.50 2.43
C ASN A 121 3.83 -18.21 1.92
N HIS A 122 4.16 -17.78 0.70
CA HIS A 122 3.48 -16.65 0.05
C HIS A 122 1.99 -16.95 -0.13
N ASP A 123 1.64 -18.12 -0.65
CA ASP A 123 0.24 -18.50 -0.87
C ASP A 123 -0.53 -18.63 0.44
N CYS A 124 0.05 -19.28 1.46
CA CYS A 124 -0.54 -19.34 2.80
C CYS A 124 -0.73 -17.95 3.42
N PHE A 125 0.25 -17.05 3.27
CA PHE A 125 0.17 -15.69 3.76
C PHE A 125 -0.98 -14.92 3.10
N MET A 126 -1.12 -15.01 1.78
CA MET A 126 -2.19 -14.34 1.06
C MET A 126 -3.57 -14.89 1.46
N GLN A 127 -3.72 -16.20 1.60
CA GLN A 127 -4.96 -16.83 2.07
C GLN A 127 -5.35 -16.34 3.46
N GLU A 128 -4.39 -16.20 4.38
CA GLU A 128 -4.66 -15.71 5.73
C GLU A 128 -5.09 -14.23 5.72
N LEU A 129 -4.52 -13.40 4.85
CA LEU A 129 -4.99 -12.02 4.69
C LEU A 129 -6.43 -11.96 4.20
N PHE A 130 -6.81 -12.78 3.20
CA PHE A 130 -8.20 -12.85 2.74
C PHE A 130 -9.14 -13.28 3.85
N ARG A 131 -8.77 -14.29 4.66
CA ARG A 131 -9.55 -14.72 5.83
C ARG A 131 -9.75 -13.59 6.86
N LEU A 132 -8.71 -12.79 7.11
CA LEU A 132 -8.79 -11.61 7.99
C LEU A 132 -9.71 -10.53 7.43
N ALA A 133 -9.76 -10.36 6.11
CA ALA A 133 -10.65 -9.42 5.45
C ALA A 133 -12.13 -9.85 5.53
N GLU A 134 -12.42 -11.15 5.40
CA GLU A 134 -13.77 -11.70 5.44
C GLU A 134 -14.40 -11.75 6.84
N THR A 135 -13.57 -11.85 7.88
CA THR A 135 -14.08 -11.95 9.26
C THR A 135 -14.92 -10.72 9.60
N PRO A 136 -16.16 -10.81 10.10
CA PRO A 136 -16.95 -9.64 10.48
C PRO A 136 -16.21 -8.78 11.51
N GLY A 137 -16.26 -7.45 11.38
CA GLY A 137 -15.66 -6.54 12.36
C GLY A 137 -16.36 -6.69 13.70
N ASP A 138 -15.64 -7.16 14.73
CA ASP A 138 -16.16 -7.10 16.09
C ASP A 138 -16.34 -5.62 16.43
N LYS A 139 -17.60 -5.21 16.64
CA LYS A 139 -17.95 -3.85 17.07
C LYS A 139 -17.48 -3.67 18.50
N HIS A 140 -16.17 -3.56 18.73
CA HIS A 140 -15.66 -3.21 20.03
C HIS A 140 -15.99 -1.74 20.28
N SER A 141 -17.11 -1.57 20.96
CA SER A 141 -17.59 -0.32 21.50
C SER A 141 -16.54 0.19 22.48
N LEU A 142 -15.62 1.04 22.00
CA LEU A 142 -14.89 1.93 22.88
C LEU A 142 -15.91 2.96 23.38
N LYS A 143 -16.65 2.57 24.42
CA LYS A 143 -17.29 3.52 25.33
C LYS A 143 -16.16 4.44 25.81
N LYS A 144 -16.22 5.70 25.37
CA LYS A 144 -15.45 6.80 25.95
C LYS A 144 -15.66 6.77 27.47
N ALA A 145 -14.57 6.63 28.21
CA ALA A 145 -14.48 7.04 29.60
C ALA A 145 -14.06 8.51 29.65
#